data_AF-A0A837J602-F1
#
_entry.id   AF-A0A837J602-F1
#
_cell.length_a   1.000
_cell.length_b   1.000
_cell.length_c   1.000
_cell.angle_alpha   90.00
_cell.angle_beta   90.00
_cell.angle_gamma   90.00
#
_symmetry.space_group_name_H-M   'P 1'
#
loop_
_entity.id
_entity.type
_entity.pdbx_description
1 polymer ?
#
loop_
_entity_poly.entity_id
_entity_poly.type
_entity_poly.pdbx_seq_one_letter_code
_entity_poly.pdbx_strand_id
1 'polypeptide(L)'
;MRIKLYLLFIIAFISFLVYGIINQKNYDPKAKRLACQNSITTFEKIYTKDLDFAKKLLVSSSYEIKSDIKYSNNMQSNLLGNFSTKQSDKILYEILNSFKSLDKKYDEKLTISYYIYENDKKDEGKKNKDAFSYAGYLVFEFKFREELLYKIQIDYLNTDTSDIKSRMKCVIESFLTI
;
A
#
# COMPACT_ATOMS: atom_id res chain seq x y z
N MET A 1 14.08 7.00 54.17
CA MET A 1 14.08 7.96 53.06
C MET A 1 14.38 7.31 51.70
N ARG A 2 15.44 6.49 51.58
CA ARG A 2 15.83 5.82 50.32
C ARG A 2 14.77 4.90 49.71
N ILE A 3 14.08 4.08 50.51
CA ILE A 3 13.01 3.17 50.04
C ILE A 3 11.83 3.92 49.42
N LYS A 4 11.43 5.06 50.01
CA LYS A 4 10.37 5.92 49.47
C LYS A 4 10.76 6.53 48.12
N LEU A 5 12.04 6.88 47.94
CA LEU A 5 12.56 7.41 46.68
C LEU A 5 12.58 6.34 45.58
N TYR A 6 12.98 5.11 45.90
CA TYR A 6 12.93 3.98 44.95
C TYR A 6 11.51 3.65 44.51
N LEU A 7 10.54 3.66 45.43
CA LEU A 7 9.12 3.46 45.10
C LEU A 7 8.61 4.54 44.15
N LEU A 8 9.02 5.79 44.34
CA LEU A 8 8.64 6.92 43.49
C LEU A 8 9.19 6.77 42.06
N PHE A 9 10.44 6.32 41.92
CA PHE A 9 11.05 6.01 40.61
C PHE A 9 10.35 4.85 39.91
N ILE A 10 9.99 3.79 40.65
CA ILE A 10 9.27 2.64 40.09
C ILE A 10 7.89 3.07 39.58
N ILE A 11 7.16 3.86 40.35
CA ILE A 11 5.85 4.39 39.94
C ILE A 11 6.00 5.25 38.68
N ALA A 12 6.96 6.18 38.66
CA ALA A 12 7.21 7.03 37.49
C ALA A 12 7.58 6.22 36.23
N PHE A 13 8.43 5.20 36.38
CA PHE A 13 8.82 4.31 35.28
C PHE A 13 7.63 3.49 34.74
N ILE A 14 6.83 2.91 35.63
CA ILE A 14 5.61 2.19 35.23
C ILE A 14 4.63 3.14 34.53
N SER A 15 4.41 4.35 35.08
CA SER A 15 3.55 5.36 34.45
C SER A 15 4.05 5.75 33.06
N PHE A 16 5.37 5.88 32.85
CA PHE A 16 5.96 6.16 31.54
C PHE A 16 5.72 5.02 30.54
N LEU A 17 5.94 3.76 30.96
CA LEU A 17 5.67 2.60 30.11
C LEU A 17 4.19 2.48 29.74
N VAL A 18 3.29 2.66 30.72
CA VAL A 18 1.84 2.65 30.50
C VAL A 18 1.41 3.78 29.57
N TYR A 19 1.96 4.99 29.73
CA TYR A 19 1.70 6.11 28.83
C TYR A 19 2.16 5.81 27.40
N GLY A 20 3.31 5.16 27.22
CA GLY A 20 3.80 4.71 25.91
C GLY A 20 2.86 3.71 25.24
N ILE A 21 2.37 2.72 25.99
CA ILE A 21 1.44 1.69 25.49
C ILE A 21 0.08 2.31 25.15
N ILE A 22 -0.48 3.17 26.00
CA ILE A 22 -1.79 3.81 25.77
C ILE A 22 -1.73 4.75 24.56
N ASN A 23 -0.62 5.46 24.34
CA ASN A 23 -0.47 6.36 23.19
C ASN A 23 -0.04 5.67 21.90
N GLN A 24 0.27 4.37 21.96
CA GLN A 24 0.46 3.55 20.79
C GLN A 24 -0.91 3.32 20.12
N LYS A 25 -1.33 4.28 19.29
CA LYS A 25 -2.49 4.09 18.41
C LYS A 25 -2.16 2.97 17.43
N ASN A 26 -2.64 1.76 17.72
CA ASN A 26 -2.61 0.65 16.79
C ASN A 26 -3.71 0.89 15.76
N TYR A 27 -3.33 1.43 14.60
CA TYR A 27 -4.22 1.48 13.45
C TYR A 27 -4.28 0.08 12.85
N ASP A 28 -5.40 -0.61 13.04
CA ASP A 28 -5.68 -1.84 12.30
C ASP A 28 -6.21 -1.46 10.91
N PRO A 29 -5.42 -1.60 9.83
CA PRO A 29 -5.92 -1.28 8.50
C PRO A 29 -7.07 -2.20 8.07
N LYS A 30 -7.20 -3.38 8.69
CA LYS A 30 -8.27 -4.34 8.36
C LYS A 30 -9.64 -3.84 8.81
N ALA A 31 -9.70 -3.04 9.87
CA ALA A 31 -10.94 -2.49 10.41
C ALA A 31 -11.69 -1.58 9.43
N LYS A 32 -11.00 -1.05 8.41
CA LYS A 32 -11.56 -0.16 7.38
C LYS A 32 -11.54 -0.76 5.97
N ARG A 33 -11.39 -2.08 5.83
CA ARG A 33 -11.35 -2.73 4.52
C ARG A 33 -12.62 -2.46 3.71
N LEU A 34 -12.40 -2.07 2.47
CA LEU A 34 -13.41 -1.99 1.43
C LEU A 34 -13.80 -3.38 0.94
N ALA A 35 -14.99 -3.50 0.34
CA ALA A 35 -15.46 -4.75 -0.25
C ALA A 35 -14.49 -5.32 -1.30
N CYS A 36 -13.82 -4.46 -2.08
CA CYS A 36 -12.84 -4.87 -3.08
C CYS A 36 -11.55 -5.47 -2.49
N GLN A 37 -11.18 -5.10 -1.25
CA GLN A 37 -10.04 -5.70 -0.53
C GLN A 37 -10.39 -7.07 0.05
N ASN A 38 -11.67 -7.31 0.34
CA ASN A 38 -12.16 -8.58 0.87
C ASN A 38 -12.47 -9.62 -0.22
N SER A 39 -12.67 -9.19 -1.47
CA SER A 39 -12.95 -10.08 -2.59
C SER A 39 -11.72 -10.74 -3.21
N ILE A 40 -10.52 -10.36 -2.77
CA ILE A 40 -9.25 -10.90 -3.25
C ILE A 40 -8.20 -10.85 -2.14
N THR A 41 -7.16 -11.67 -2.23
CA THR A 41 -6.04 -11.64 -1.29
C THR A 41 -5.42 -10.24 -1.26
N THR A 42 -5.46 -9.61 -0.08
CA THR A 42 -4.96 -8.27 0.15
C THR A 42 -4.17 -8.21 1.46
N PHE A 43 -2.92 -7.73 1.37
CA PHE A 43 -2.04 -7.45 2.51
C PHE A 43 -1.77 -5.97 2.58
N GLU A 44 -1.78 -5.40 3.77
CA GLU A 44 -1.69 -3.96 3.93
C GLU A 44 -1.13 -3.59 5.29
N LYS A 45 -0.45 -2.43 5.34
CA LYS A 45 0.17 -1.94 6.56
C LYS A 45 0.25 -0.41 6.54
N ILE A 46 -0.16 0.18 7.66
CA ILE A 46 0.01 1.61 7.95
C ILE A 46 1.25 1.75 8.82
N TYR A 47 2.13 2.69 8.47
CA TYR A 47 3.42 2.89 9.12
C TYR A 47 3.47 4.16 9.96
N THR A 48 2.81 5.24 9.52
CA THR A 48 2.78 6.54 10.23
C THR A 48 1.41 7.21 10.12
N LYS A 49 1.21 8.28 10.88
CA LYS A 49 -0.08 8.98 11.07
C LYS A 49 -0.29 10.19 10.17
N ASP A 50 0.72 10.66 9.44
CA ASP A 50 0.55 11.82 8.52
C ASP A 50 -0.10 11.41 7.19
N LEU A 51 -1.29 10.79 7.31
CA LEU A 51 -2.09 10.34 6.17
C LEU A 51 -2.98 11.45 5.63
N ASP A 52 -3.43 12.37 6.49
CA ASP A 52 -4.37 13.42 6.09
C ASP A 52 -3.75 14.40 5.09
N PHE A 53 -2.49 14.80 5.29
CA PHE A 53 -1.81 15.66 4.33
C PHE A 53 -1.50 14.91 3.04
N ALA A 54 -1.05 13.66 3.13
CA ALA A 54 -0.79 12.80 1.99
C ALA A 54 -2.03 12.58 1.10
N LYS A 55 -3.21 12.40 1.70
CA LYS A 55 -4.49 12.34 0.96
C LYS A 55 -4.81 13.65 0.24
N LYS A 56 -4.56 14.81 0.89
CA LYS A 56 -4.73 16.13 0.25
C LYS A 56 -3.82 16.28 -0.96
N LEU A 57 -2.57 15.81 -0.88
CA LEU A 57 -1.65 15.79 -2.01
C LEU A 57 -2.19 14.91 -3.16
N LEU A 58 -2.74 13.74 -2.86
CA LEU A 58 -3.34 12.87 -3.88
C LEU A 58 -4.52 13.55 -4.60
N VAL A 59 -5.50 14.05 -3.87
CA VAL A 59 -6.73 14.64 -4.46
C VAL A 59 -6.53 16.02 -5.09
N SER A 60 -5.35 16.61 -4.91
CA SER A 60 -4.92 17.86 -5.57
C SER A 60 -4.00 17.64 -6.77
N SER A 61 -3.76 16.39 -7.14
CA SER A 61 -2.81 16.05 -8.21
C SER A 61 -1.35 16.43 -7.90
N SER A 62 -0.99 16.61 -6.62
CA SER A 62 0.39 16.86 -6.19
C SER A 62 1.10 15.56 -5.84
N TYR A 63 1.41 14.77 -6.87
CA TYR A 63 2.08 13.49 -6.71
C TYR A 63 3.08 13.20 -7.82
N GLU A 64 3.94 12.23 -7.58
CA GLU A 64 4.79 11.58 -8.58
C GLU A 64 4.56 10.08 -8.57
N ILE A 65 4.69 9.45 -9.74
CA ILE A 65 4.50 8.01 -9.92
C ILE A 65 5.85 7.38 -10.28
N LYS A 66 6.21 6.30 -9.59
CA LYS A 66 7.37 5.45 -9.90
C LYS A 66 6.86 4.03 -10.09
N SER A 67 6.96 3.50 -11.31
CA SER A 67 6.34 2.24 -11.71
C SER A 67 7.36 1.24 -12.24
N ASP A 68 7.09 -0.05 -12.02
CA ASP A 68 7.87 -1.16 -12.57
C ASP A 68 6.98 -2.38 -12.86
N ILE A 69 7.44 -3.27 -13.75
CA ILE A 69 6.80 -4.56 -14.01
C ILE A 69 7.85 -5.67 -13.87
N LYS A 70 7.55 -6.63 -13.00
CA LYS A 70 8.36 -7.81 -12.76
C LYS A 70 7.75 -8.99 -13.50
N TYR A 71 8.40 -9.41 -14.58
CA TYR A 71 7.97 -10.54 -15.41
C TYR A 71 8.31 -11.88 -14.77
N SER A 72 7.62 -12.93 -15.20
CA SER A 72 8.00 -14.31 -14.85
C SER A 72 9.33 -14.70 -15.50
N ASN A 73 10.14 -15.51 -14.80
CA ASN A 73 11.51 -15.85 -15.21
C ASN A 73 11.61 -17.29 -15.77
N ASN A 74 10.90 -18.23 -15.15
CA ASN A 74 10.96 -19.67 -15.45
C ASN A 74 9.81 -20.13 -16.36
N MET A 75 8.87 -19.24 -16.68
CA MET A 75 7.79 -19.47 -17.63
C MET A 75 7.69 -18.33 -18.62
N GLN A 76 7.00 -18.58 -19.74
CA GLN A 76 6.71 -17.53 -20.70
C GLN A 76 5.82 -16.47 -20.03
N SER A 77 6.29 -15.23 -20.07
CA SER A 77 5.55 -14.08 -19.56
C SER A 77 4.36 -13.74 -20.46
N ASN A 78 3.20 -13.51 -19.84
CA ASN A 78 2.01 -12.97 -20.50
C ASN A 78 2.06 -11.45 -20.60
N LEU A 79 2.80 -10.78 -19.71
CA LEU A 79 2.94 -9.33 -19.69
C LEU A 79 4.04 -8.83 -20.63
N LEU A 80 5.15 -9.55 -20.76
CA LEU A 80 6.28 -9.13 -21.60
C LEU A 80 5.84 -8.97 -23.06
N GLY A 81 6.01 -7.77 -23.61
CA GLY A 81 5.58 -7.42 -24.98
C GLY A 81 4.09 -7.06 -25.13
N ASN A 82 3.23 -7.42 -24.17
CA ASN A 82 1.78 -7.16 -24.24
C ASN A 82 1.32 -6.05 -23.30
N PHE A 83 2.02 -5.85 -22.18
CA PHE A 83 1.69 -4.88 -21.15
C PHE A 83 2.94 -4.16 -20.62
N SER A 84 2.95 -2.84 -20.78
CA SER A 84 4.07 -1.97 -20.46
C SER A 84 3.78 -1.09 -19.25
N THR A 85 4.84 -0.60 -18.60
CA THR A 85 4.76 0.40 -17.53
C THR A 85 4.00 1.64 -17.96
N LYS A 86 4.15 2.09 -19.22
CA LYS A 86 3.41 3.22 -19.78
C LYS A 86 1.89 2.98 -19.84
N GLN A 87 1.46 1.78 -20.22
CA GLN A 87 0.03 1.42 -20.21
C GLN A 87 -0.52 1.37 -18.78
N SER A 88 0.26 0.78 -17.88
CA SER A 88 -0.04 0.73 -16.45
C SER A 88 -0.21 2.12 -15.84
N ASP A 89 0.74 3.03 -16.11
CA ASP A 89 0.70 4.40 -15.62
C ASP A 89 -0.49 5.17 -16.18
N LYS A 90 -0.82 4.98 -17.46
CA LYS A 90 -2.03 5.58 -18.05
C LYS A 90 -3.28 5.17 -17.28
N ILE A 91 -3.44 3.89 -16.94
CA ILE A 91 -4.56 3.40 -16.14
C ILE A 91 -4.57 4.08 -14.77
N LEU A 92 -3.42 4.15 -14.09
CA LEU A 92 -3.32 4.79 -12.79
C LEU A 92 -3.66 6.29 -12.84
N TYR A 93 -3.19 7.03 -13.86
CA TYR A 93 -3.56 8.43 -14.08
C TYR A 93 -5.06 8.63 -14.29
N GLU A 94 -5.71 7.78 -15.10
CA GLU A 94 -7.17 7.83 -15.29
C GLU A 94 -7.91 7.66 -13.95
N ILE A 95 -7.46 6.73 -13.11
CA ILE A 95 -8.02 6.49 -11.78
C ILE A 95 -7.80 7.70 -10.88
N LEU A 96 -6.56 8.17 -10.75
CA LEU A 96 -6.22 9.32 -9.88
C LEU A 96 -6.98 10.58 -10.28
N ASN A 97 -7.14 10.83 -11.58
CA ASN A 97 -7.93 11.96 -12.09
C ASN A 97 -9.40 11.89 -11.66
N SER A 98 -9.98 10.68 -11.56
CA SER A 98 -11.36 10.50 -11.07
C SER A 98 -11.53 10.86 -9.59
N PHE A 99 -10.45 10.90 -8.81
CA PHE A 99 -10.43 11.32 -7.40
C PHE A 99 -9.99 12.78 -7.19
N LYS A 100 -9.65 13.50 -8.26
CA LYS A 100 -9.31 14.93 -8.14
C LYS A 100 -10.53 15.69 -7.65
N SER A 101 -10.39 16.33 -6.49
CA SER A 101 -11.46 17.11 -5.86
C SER A 101 -10.98 18.44 -5.28
N LEU A 102 -9.67 18.67 -5.23
CA LEU A 102 -9.08 19.89 -4.71
C LEU A 102 -8.28 20.59 -5.80
N ASP A 103 -8.61 21.85 -6.10
CA ASP A 103 -7.82 22.68 -7.01
C ASP A 103 -6.86 23.57 -6.20
N LYS A 104 -5.86 22.93 -5.60
CA LYS A 104 -4.82 23.60 -4.80
C LYS A 104 -3.45 23.13 -5.23
N LYS A 105 -2.52 24.06 -5.39
CA LYS A 105 -1.11 23.74 -5.64
C LYS A 105 -0.38 23.56 -4.31
N TYR A 106 0.41 22.51 -4.22
CA TYR A 106 1.35 22.26 -3.14
C TYR A 106 2.75 22.14 -3.74
N ASP A 107 3.75 22.60 -3.00
CA ASP A 107 5.15 22.46 -3.42
C ASP A 107 5.67 21.05 -3.15
N GLU A 108 5.17 20.41 -2.07
CA GLU A 108 5.48 19.02 -1.78
C GLU A 108 4.65 18.04 -2.61
N LYS A 109 5.20 16.84 -2.79
CA LYS A 109 4.57 15.75 -3.54
C LYS A 109 4.45 14.47 -2.72
N LEU A 110 3.37 13.75 -2.96
CA LEU A 110 3.23 12.35 -2.57
C LEU A 110 3.93 11.46 -3.61
N THR A 111 4.82 10.58 -3.19
CA THR A 111 5.39 9.57 -4.07
C THR A 111 4.52 8.32 -4.02
N ILE A 112 3.95 7.95 -5.16
CA ILE A 112 3.22 6.68 -5.35
C ILE A 112 4.17 5.74 -6.10
N SER A 113 4.87 4.89 -5.35
CA SER A 113 5.71 3.84 -5.93
C SER A 113 4.90 2.57 -6.06
N TYR A 114 4.87 1.95 -7.23
CA TYR A 114 4.19 0.67 -7.38
C TYR A 114 4.90 -0.25 -8.37
N TYR A 115 4.66 -1.55 -8.23
CA TYR A 115 5.03 -2.51 -9.27
C TYR A 115 3.95 -3.56 -9.45
N ILE A 116 3.89 -4.09 -10.67
CA ILE A 116 3.08 -5.27 -11.01
C ILE A 116 4.03 -6.46 -11.08
N TYR A 117 3.72 -7.51 -10.35
CA TYR A 117 4.47 -8.76 -10.37
C TYR A 117 3.65 -9.84 -11.06
N GLU A 118 4.20 -10.42 -12.12
CA GLU A 118 3.64 -11.60 -12.75
C GLU A 118 4.03 -12.86 -11.97
N ASN A 119 3.03 -13.68 -11.67
CA ASN A 119 3.22 -14.89 -10.92
C ASN A 119 3.94 -15.97 -11.75
N ASP A 120 5.20 -16.25 -11.42
CA ASP A 120 5.95 -17.35 -12.03
C ASP A 120 5.50 -18.71 -11.49
N LYS A 121 4.55 -19.35 -12.17
CA LYS A 121 3.98 -20.65 -11.77
C LYS A 121 4.95 -21.82 -11.93
N LYS A 122 6.12 -21.64 -12.56
CA LYS A 122 7.14 -22.69 -12.69
C LYS A 122 8.28 -22.54 -11.68
N ASP A 123 8.19 -21.57 -10.77
CA ASP A 123 9.16 -21.40 -9.69
C ASP A 123 9.08 -22.59 -8.70
N GLU A 124 10.16 -23.38 -8.63
CA GLU A 124 10.32 -24.54 -7.74
C GLU A 124 10.36 -24.14 -6.25
N GLY A 125 10.60 -22.87 -5.94
CA GLY A 125 10.55 -22.35 -4.57
C GLY A 125 9.14 -22.27 -3.97
N LYS A 126 8.08 -22.46 -4.77
CA LYS A 126 6.69 -22.36 -4.32
C LYS A 126 6.24 -23.57 -3.52
N LYS A 127 5.83 -23.33 -2.27
CA LYS A 127 5.51 -24.38 -1.30
C LYS A 127 4.03 -24.74 -1.19
N ASN A 128 3.11 -23.87 -1.62
CA ASN A 128 1.66 -24.07 -1.45
C ASN A 128 0.90 -24.06 -2.78
N LYS A 129 -0.20 -24.81 -2.83
CA LYS A 129 -1.08 -24.89 -4.02
C LYS A 129 -1.76 -23.55 -4.33
N ASP A 130 -1.98 -22.72 -3.32
CA ASP A 130 -2.62 -21.42 -3.49
C ASP A 130 -1.75 -20.44 -4.31
N ALA A 131 -0.41 -20.59 -4.28
CA ALA A 131 0.52 -19.77 -5.07
C ALA A 131 0.41 -19.97 -6.59
N PHE A 132 -0.44 -20.90 -7.06
CA PHE A 132 -0.70 -21.11 -8.49
C PHE A 132 -2.05 -20.51 -8.95
N SER A 133 -2.87 -20.00 -8.02
CA SER A 133 -4.25 -19.58 -8.30
C SER A 133 -4.40 -18.18 -8.90
N TYR A 134 -3.42 -17.29 -8.68
CA TYR A 134 -3.42 -15.91 -9.18
C TYR A 134 -2.48 -15.72 -10.38
N ALA A 135 -2.77 -14.71 -11.20
CA ALA A 135 -1.90 -14.31 -12.32
C ALA A 135 -0.73 -13.43 -11.84
N GLY A 136 -0.88 -12.77 -10.70
CA GLY A 136 0.16 -11.94 -10.11
C GLY A 136 -0.38 -11.09 -8.98
N TYR A 137 0.37 -10.06 -8.60
CA TYR A 137 -0.05 -9.08 -7.61
C TYR A 137 0.49 -7.69 -7.91
N LEU A 138 -0.17 -6.68 -7.39
CA LEU A 138 0.29 -5.30 -7.40
C LEU A 138 0.78 -4.95 -6.01
N VAL A 139 1.88 -4.22 -5.90
CA VAL A 139 2.35 -3.63 -4.65
C VAL A 139 2.43 -2.13 -4.81
N PHE A 140 1.75 -1.40 -3.93
CA PHE A 140 1.80 0.05 -3.85
C PHE A 140 2.40 0.49 -2.52
N GLU A 141 3.24 1.51 -2.60
CA GLU A 141 3.84 2.22 -1.47
C GLU A 141 3.56 3.71 -1.64
N PHE A 142 2.88 4.29 -0.65
CA PHE A 142 2.61 5.71 -0.56
C PHE A 142 3.64 6.32 0.39
N LYS A 143 4.46 7.24 -0.14
CA LYS A 143 5.57 7.85 0.61
C LYS A 143 5.47 9.36 0.60
N PHE A 144 5.75 9.98 1.74
CA PHE A 144 5.84 11.44 1.85
C PHE A 144 7.14 11.79 2.56
N ARG A 145 7.96 12.65 1.93
CA ARG A 145 9.30 13.03 2.44
C ARG A 145 10.17 11.80 2.78
N GLU A 146 10.18 10.81 1.88
CA GLU A 146 10.87 9.51 2.03
C GLU A 146 10.32 8.58 3.14
N GLU A 147 9.33 9.01 3.93
CA GLU A 147 8.67 8.15 4.90
C GLU A 147 7.58 7.31 4.23
N LEU A 148 7.65 5.99 4.41
CA LEU A 148 6.58 5.08 4.01
C LEU A 148 5.37 5.29 4.91
N LEU A 149 4.22 5.66 4.33
CA LEU A 149 2.98 5.92 5.06
C LEU A 149 2.07 4.70 5.06
N TYR A 150 1.86 4.15 3.87
CA TYR A 150 0.95 3.04 3.62
C TYR A 150 1.52 2.14 2.54
N LYS A 151 1.44 0.83 2.79
CA LYS A 151 1.78 -0.20 1.81
C LYS A 151 0.60 -1.14 1.65
N ILE A 152 0.28 -1.48 0.42
CA ILE A 152 -0.74 -2.47 0.08
C ILE A 152 -0.25 -3.37 -1.04
N GLN A 153 -0.46 -4.66 -0.88
CA GLN A 153 -0.35 -5.68 -1.90
C GLN A 153 -1.75 -6.23 -2.16
N ILE A 154 -2.13 -6.32 -3.44
CA ILE A 154 -3.41 -6.88 -3.85
C ILE A 154 -3.18 -7.80 -5.04
N ASP A 155 -3.71 -9.02 -4.96
CA ASP A 155 -3.56 -10.00 -6.04
C ASP A 155 -4.47 -9.64 -7.23
N TYR A 156 -4.08 -10.08 -8.44
CA TYR A 156 -4.91 -10.03 -9.64
C TYR A 156 -4.98 -11.43 -10.28
N LEU A 157 -6.12 -11.73 -10.90
CA LEU A 157 -6.46 -13.09 -11.32
C LEU A 157 -6.25 -13.32 -12.81
N ASN A 158 -6.44 -12.29 -13.64
CA ASN A 158 -6.52 -12.47 -15.07
C ASN A 158 -5.17 -12.22 -15.74
N THR A 159 -4.70 -13.19 -16.54
CA THR A 159 -3.42 -13.11 -17.26
C THR A 159 -3.42 -12.06 -18.38
N ASP A 160 -4.61 -11.68 -18.85
CA ASP A 160 -4.81 -10.65 -19.87
C ASP A 160 -4.85 -9.21 -19.30
N THR A 161 -4.57 -9.05 -18.00
CA THR A 161 -4.58 -7.77 -17.25
C THR A 161 -5.93 -7.10 -17.09
N SER A 162 -7.03 -7.75 -17.48
CA SER A 162 -8.37 -7.13 -17.47
C SER A 162 -8.85 -6.67 -16.09
N ASP A 163 -8.37 -7.28 -15.00
CA ASP A 163 -8.70 -6.87 -13.63
C ASP A 163 -7.70 -5.89 -12.99
N ILE A 164 -6.59 -5.54 -13.65
CA ILE A 164 -5.58 -4.60 -13.09
C ILE A 164 -6.19 -3.24 -12.77
N LYS A 165 -7.04 -2.69 -13.66
CA LYS A 165 -7.69 -1.39 -13.46
C LYS A 165 -8.55 -1.36 -12.19
N SER A 166 -9.31 -2.43 -11.92
CA SER A 166 -10.14 -2.51 -10.72
C SER A 166 -9.29 -2.68 -9.46
N ARG A 167 -8.17 -3.42 -9.52
CA ARG A 167 -7.23 -3.53 -8.39
C ARG A 167 -6.56 -2.22 -8.04
N MET A 168 -6.06 -1.49 -9.05
CA MET A 168 -5.48 -0.16 -8.84
C MET A 168 -6.51 0.81 -8.23
N LYS A 169 -7.76 0.79 -8.72
CA LYS A 169 -8.82 1.63 -8.16
C LYS A 169 -9.06 1.29 -6.69
N CYS A 170 -9.15 0.01 -6.36
CA CYS A 170 -9.31 -0.45 -4.97
C CYS A 170 -8.17 0.04 -4.06
N VAL A 171 -6.93 0.04 -4.55
CA VAL A 171 -5.78 0.57 -3.80
C VAL A 171 -5.90 2.07 -3.51
N ILE A 172 -6.29 2.87 -4.51
CA ILE A 172 -6.47 4.31 -4.32
C ILE A 172 -7.63 4.61 -3.35
N GLU A 173 -8.76 3.91 -3.50
CA GLU A 173 -9.90 4.04 -2.58
C GLU A 173 -9.49 3.64 -1.15
N SER A 174 -8.76 2.53 -1.01
CA SER A 174 -8.26 2.07 0.28
C SER A 174 -7.42 3.16 0.95
N PHE A 175 -6.42 3.71 0.25
CA PHE A 175 -5.58 4.77 0.80
C PHE A 175 -6.37 6.00 1.24
N LEU A 176 -7.41 6.40 0.49
CA LEU A 176 -8.25 7.54 0.84
C LEU A 176 -9.15 7.27 2.06
N THR A 177 -9.54 6.02 2.32
CA THR A 177 -10.46 5.66 3.43
C THR A 177 -9.80 5.44 4.80
N ILE A 178 -8.50 5.14 4.83
CA ILE A 178 -7.73 4.86 6.06
C ILE A 178 -7.66 6.06 6.99
#